data_AF-A0A821WMA3-F1
#
_entry.id   AF-A0A821WMA3-F1
#
_cell.length_a   1.000
_cell.length_b   1.000
_cell.length_c   1.000
_cell.angle_alpha   90.00
_cell.angle_beta   90.00
_cell.angle_gamma   90.00
#
_symmetry.space_group_name_H-M   'P 1'
#
loop_
_entity.id
_entity.type
_entity.pdbx_description
1 polymer ?
#
loop_
_entity_poly.entity_id
_entity_poly.type
_entity_poly.pdbx_seq_one_letter_code
_entity_poly.pdbx_strand_id
1 'polypeptide(L)'
;MDFYRRLNHLLAQLPFRKYTTEDRNRWYVQYVATIDTSSQFAKFRWKGITYRGMMVTEEDLNEYKIGDWIVNNAFLSTSKDRA
;
A
#
# COMPACT_ATOMS: atom_id res chain seq x y z
N MET A 1 -13.52 9.66 9.86
CA MET A 1 -12.52 9.10 8.92
C MET A 1 -13.16 7.88 8.26
N ASP A 2 -13.13 7.79 6.92
CA ASP A 2 -13.70 6.63 6.22
C ASP A 2 -12.85 5.36 6.42
N PHE A 3 -13.42 4.20 6.12
CA PHE A 3 -12.79 2.89 6.32
C PHE A 3 -11.42 2.81 5.65
N TYR A 4 -11.32 3.26 4.39
CA TYR A 4 -10.10 3.14 3.61
C TYR A 4 -8.98 4.02 4.15
N ARG A 5 -9.28 5.27 4.51
CA ARG A 5 -8.32 6.18 5.15
C ARG A 5 -7.85 5.62 6.48
N ARG A 6 -8.75 5.06 7.30
CA ARG A 6 -8.38 4.44 8.58
C ARG A 6 -7.47 3.22 8.37
N LEU A 7 -7.82 2.34 7.43
CA LEU A 7 -7.04 1.16 7.09
C LEU A 7 -5.61 1.54 6.67
N ASN A 8 -5.47 2.46 5.72
CA ASN A 8 -4.16 2.90 5.24
C ASN A 8 -3.36 3.63 6.30
N HIS A 9 -4.00 4.43 7.15
CA HIS A 9 -3.33 5.09 8.26
C HIS A 9 -2.73 4.10 9.26
N LEU A 10 -3.46 3.02 9.58
CA LEU A 10 -2.98 1.97 10.48
C LEU A 10 -1.86 1.13 9.84
N LEU A 11 -1.97 0.83 8.55
CA LEU A 11 -0.94 0.10 7.80
C LEU A 11 0.37 0.90 7.70
N ALA A 12 0.29 2.20 7.44
CA ALA A 12 1.44 3.09 7.31
C ALA A 12 2.31 3.15 8.58
N GLN A 13 1.71 2.93 9.75
CA GLN A 13 2.41 2.95 11.04
C GLN A 13 3.17 1.65 11.35
N LEU A 14 2.99 0.60 10.55
CA LEU A 14 3.66 -0.67 10.82
C LEU A 14 5.17 -0.57 10.58
N PRO A 15 6.00 -1.24 11.39
CA PRO A 15 7.42 -1.34 11.13
C PRO A 15 7.68 -2.20 9.89
N PHE A 16 8.42 -1.66 8.91
CA PHE A 16 8.68 -2.33 7.63
C PHE A 16 9.40 -3.70 7.74
N ARG A 17 10.13 -3.97 8.83
CA ARG A 17 10.99 -5.17 8.95
C ARG A 17 10.70 -6.09 10.13
N LYS A 18 9.90 -5.68 11.11
CA LYS A 18 9.71 -6.43 12.36
C LYS A 18 8.25 -6.47 12.76
N TYR A 19 7.48 -7.32 12.08
CA TYR A 19 6.14 -7.69 12.55
C TYR A 19 6.28 -8.55 13.80
N THR A 20 5.75 -8.07 14.92
CA THR A 20 5.56 -8.90 16.10
C THR A 20 4.38 -9.86 15.89
N THR A 21 4.26 -10.89 16.74
CA THR A 21 3.05 -11.74 16.77
C THR A 21 1.80 -10.90 17.04
N GLU A 22 1.92 -9.85 17.85
CA GLU A 22 0.82 -8.93 18.14
C GLU A 22 0.38 -8.16 16.89
N ASP A 23 1.32 -7.66 16.08
CA ASP A 23 1.01 -6.97 14.83
C ASP A 23 0.23 -7.87 13.85
N ARG A 24 0.60 -9.15 13.77
CA ARG A 24 -0.09 -10.14 12.91
C ARG A 24 -1.54 -10.38 13.30
N ASN A 25 -1.88 -10.20 14.58
CA ASN A 25 -3.23 -10.36 15.08
C ASN A 25 -4.11 -9.11 14.89
N ARG A 26 -3.55 -8.00 14.40
CA ARG A 26 -4.32 -6.79 14.13
C ARG A 26 -5.23 -7.01 12.93
N TRP A 27 -6.49 -6.61 13.06
CA TRP A 27 -7.53 -6.83 12.04
C TRP A 27 -7.12 -6.32 10.65
N TYR A 28 -6.39 -5.20 10.57
CA TYR A 28 -5.98 -4.61 9.31
C TYR A 28 -4.85 -5.38 8.61
N VAL A 29 -4.01 -6.11 9.37
CA VAL A 29 -3.01 -7.03 8.80
C VAL A 29 -3.70 -8.29 8.29
N GLN A 30 -4.64 -8.83 9.06
CA GLN A 30 -5.46 -9.97 8.64
C GLN A 30 -6.30 -9.65 7.41
N TYR A 31 -6.79 -8.41 7.29
CA TYR A 31 -7.52 -7.93 6.12
C TYR A 31 -6.65 -7.99 4.85
N VAL A 32 -5.40 -7.49 4.91
CA VAL A 32 -4.45 -7.58 3.78
C VAL A 32 -4.14 -9.04 3.46
N ALA A 33 -3.84 -9.86 4.47
CA ALA A 33 -3.53 -11.27 4.29
C ALA A 33 -4.68 -12.04 3.61
N THR A 34 -5.93 -11.69 3.95
CA THR A 34 -7.13 -12.27 3.32
C THR A 34 -7.20 -11.93 1.83
N ILE A 35 -6.88 -10.71 1.44
CA ILE A 35 -6.88 -10.29 0.02
C ILE A 35 -5.75 -11.00 -0.75
N ASP A 36 -4.55 -11.05 -0.16
CA ASP A 36 -3.35 -11.60 -0.83
C ASP A 36 -3.42 -13.11 -1.03
N THR A 37 -3.94 -13.84 -0.04
CA THR A 37 -3.97 -15.32 -0.05
C THR A 37 -5.24 -15.92 -0.64
N SER A 38 -6.33 -15.16 -0.73
CA SER A 38 -7.60 -15.69 -1.25
C SER A 38 -7.58 -15.81 -2.77
N SER A 39 -7.83 -17.03 -3.25
CA SER A 39 -7.93 -17.35 -4.69
C SER A 39 -9.06 -16.59 -5.38
N GLN A 40 -10.08 -16.13 -4.65
CA GLN A 40 -11.20 -15.37 -5.22
C GLN A 40 -10.75 -14.02 -5.82
N PHE A 41 -9.65 -13.46 -5.34
CA PHE A 41 -9.10 -12.22 -5.86
C PHE A 41 -8.12 -12.41 -7.03
N ALA A 42 -7.75 -13.65 -7.36
CA ALA A 42 -6.79 -13.94 -8.43
C ALA A 42 -7.25 -13.36 -9.79
N LYS A 43 -8.57 -13.33 -10.04
CA LYS A 43 -9.17 -12.76 -11.26
C LYS A 43 -8.98 -11.24 -11.41
N PHE A 44 -8.65 -10.54 -10.33
CA PHE A 44 -8.41 -9.09 -10.35
C PHE A 44 -6.94 -8.74 -10.49
N ARG A 45 -6.03 -9.72 -10.59
CA ARG A 45 -4.61 -9.47 -10.84
C ARG A 45 -4.45 -8.75 -12.16
N TRP A 46 -3.70 -7.65 -12.13
CA TRP A 46 -3.40 -6.82 -13.29
C TRP A 46 -1.90 -6.74 -13.50
N LYS A 47 -1.46 -6.86 -14.76
CA LYS A 47 -0.07 -6.65 -15.18
C LYS A 47 -0.08 -5.62 -16.31
N GLY A 48 0.59 -4.50 -16.08
CA GLY A 48 0.65 -3.40 -17.02
C GLY A 48 1.02 -2.09 -16.32
N ILE A 49 0.99 -1.00 -17.07
CA ILE A 49 1.24 0.34 -16.55
C ILE A 49 -0.04 0.87 -15.89
N THR A 50 0.12 1.51 -14.74
CA THR A 50 -0.92 2.27 -14.04
C THR A 50 -0.35 3.59 -13.53
N TYR A 51 -1.23 4.52 -13.19
CA TYR A 51 -0.89 5.89 -12.82
C TYR A 51 -1.46 6.22 -11.45
N ARG A 52 -0.79 7.10 -10.73
CA ARG A 52 -1.26 7.65 -9.45
C ARG A 52 -0.98 9.14 -9.41
N GLY A 53 -2.04 9.94 -9.37
CA GLY A 53 -1.92 11.35 -9.03
C GLY A 53 -1.59 11.50 -7.55
N MET A 54 -0.55 12.28 -7.23
CA MET A 54 -0.19 12.65 -5.87
C MET A 54 0.23 14.11 -5.85
N MET A 55 -0.11 14.81 -4.78
CA MET A 55 0.58 16.04 -4.42
C MET A 55 1.90 15.63 -3.78
N VAL A 56 3.00 16.16 -4.31
CA VAL A 56 4.36 15.86 -3.88
C VAL A 56 5.02 17.18 -3.55
N THR A 57 5.62 17.31 -2.37
CA THR A 57 6.38 18.51 -2.01
C THR A 57 7.80 18.44 -2.54
N GLU A 58 8.55 19.53 -2.44
CA GLU A 58 9.97 19.54 -2.82
C GLU A 58 10.79 18.60 -1.93
N GLU A 59 10.44 18.50 -0.64
CA GLU A 59 11.07 17.57 0.30
C GLU A 59 10.84 16.11 -0.10
N ASP A 60 9.62 15.76 -0.52
CA ASP A 60 9.31 14.41 -1.01
C ASP A 60 10.19 14.06 -2.24
N LEU A 61 10.37 15.01 -3.17
CA LEU A 61 11.19 14.81 -4.37
C LEU A 61 12.67 14.54 -4.05
N ASN A 62 13.20 15.14 -2.99
CA ASN A 62 14.59 14.94 -2.56
C ASN A 62 14.85 13.51 -2.04
N GLU A 63 13.81 12.82 -1.58
CA GLU A 63 13.87 11.43 -1.15
C GLU A 63 13.74 10.44 -2.33
N TYR A 64 13.14 10.86 -3.46
CA TYR A 64 12.96 10.02 -4.63
C TYR A 64 14.19 10.03 -5.55
N LYS A 65 15.12 9.10 -5.32
CA LYS A 65 16.32 8.94 -6.14
C LYS A 65 16.18 7.80 -7.15
N ILE A 66 16.71 8.02 -8.35
CA ILE A 66 16.77 6.98 -9.39
C ILE A 66 17.67 5.84 -8.87
N GLY A 67 17.13 4.63 -8.86
CA GLY A 67 17.82 3.43 -8.38
C GLY A 67 17.37 2.97 -6.98
N ASP A 68 16.66 3.82 -6.24
CA ASP A 68 16.13 3.46 -4.92
C ASP A 68 14.81 2.71 -5.02
N TRP A 69 14.56 1.86 -4.02
CA TRP A 69 13.30 1.15 -3.86
C TRP A 69 12.34 2.01 -3.04
N ILE A 70 11.20 2.37 -3.63
CA ILE A 70 10.12 3.03 -2.92
C ILE A 70 9.21 1.96 -2.30
N VAL A 71 9.03 2.04 -0.99
CA VAL A 71 8.22 1.09 -0.22
C VAL A 71 7.07 1.84 0.44
N ASN A 72 5.87 1.28 0.35
CA ASN A 72 4.70 1.78 1.07
C ASN A 72 4.00 0.61 1.79
N ASN A 73 3.80 0.75 3.10
CA ASN A 73 3.11 -0.27 3.89
C ASN A 73 1.59 -0.25 3.69
N ALA A 74 1.03 0.86 3.22
CA ALA A 74 -0.39 1.02 2.94
C ALA A 74 -0.74 0.64 1.49
N PHE A 75 -2.03 0.53 1.19
CA PHE A 75 -2.48 0.24 -0.17
C PHE A 75 -2.10 1.36 -1.14
N LEU A 76 -1.49 0.98 -2.26
CA LEU A 76 -1.18 1.89 -3.37
C LEU A 76 -2.32 1.87 -4.40
N SER A 77 -3.30 2.75 -4.24
CA SER A 77 -4.33 2.95 -5.26
C SER A 77 -3.72 3.55 -6.54
N THR A 78 -4.02 2.94 -7.68
CA THR A 78 -3.61 3.41 -9.01
C THR A 78 -4.78 3.28 -9.99
N SER A 79 -4.72 3.99 -11.11
CA SER A 79 -5.67 3.92 -12.22
C SER A 79 -5.01 3.45 -13.50
N LYS A 80 -5.75 2.79 -14.38
CA LYS A 80 -5.29 2.52 -15.76
C LYS A 80 -5.34 3.77 -16.63
N ASP A 81 -6.20 4.71 -16.26
CA ASP A 81 -6.32 6.00 -16.92
C ASP A 81 -5.31 6.99 -16.35
N ARG A 82 -4.72 7.79 -17.24
CA ARG A 82 -3.77 8.85 -16.92
C ARG A 82 -4.46 10.22 -16.84
N ALA A 83 -5.66 10.35 -17.42
CA ALA A 83 -6.36 11.62 -17.61
C ALA A 83 -6.68 12.36 -16.30
#